data_AF-A0A8U7M6U4-F1
#
_entry.id   AF-A0A8U7M6U4-F1
#
_cell.length_a   1.000
_cell.length_b   1.000
_cell.length_c   1.000
_cell.angle_alpha   90.00
_cell.angle_beta   90.00
_cell.angle_gamma   90.00
#
_symmetry.space_group_name_H-M   'P 1'
#
loop_
_entity.id
_entity.type
_entity.pdbx_description
1 polymer ?
#
loop_
_entity_poly.entity_id
_entity_poly.type
_entity_poly.pdbx_seq_one_letter_code
_entity_poly.pdbx_strand_id
1 'polypeptide(L)'
;STWMRSRRESGRMDTLRNRTVEELRELQEDSQEIERLALESREVQELQLEREMALAANRSLAEQNLKFQAPLETGRSDLSKKYQELQELAGRCREQKEKLGERWGAEGCRDEPEAVSLFQKMAERFLEGEVPLETFLEQFSGMRKLSHLRRVRVEKLQEIVRKTEGSQERARDSQPPLPPPRPPPPPHVPTDPTKPFPSGSPALPLGNDKRWKWDLLCSALYPTNPACIPVSYL
;
A
#
# COMPACT_ATOMS: atom_id res chain seq x y z
N SER A 1 -22.57 23.77 46.77
CA SER A 1 -21.21 24.23 47.11
C SER A 1 -21.15 25.65 47.70
N THR A 2 -22.13 26.52 47.43
CA THR A 2 -22.18 27.93 47.88
C THR A 2 -22.27 28.11 49.40
N TRP A 3 -23.03 27.26 50.10
CA TRP A 3 -23.19 27.30 51.56
C TRP A 3 -21.92 26.97 52.35
N MET A 4 -21.09 26.05 51.84
CA MET A 4 -19.78 25.72 52.43
C MET A 4 -18.72 26.78 52.17
N ARG A 5 -18.94 27.67 51.18
CA ARG A 5 -18.10 28.83 50.88
C ARG A 5 -18.46 29.99 51.82
N SER A 6 -19.75 30.29 51.94
CA SER A 6 -20.26 31.35 52.83
C SER A 6 -20.04 31.07 54.33
N ARG A 7 -20.22 29.82 54.80
CA ARG A 7 -19.92 29.44 56.20
C ARG A 7 -18.42 29.57 56.54
N ARG A 8 -17.55 29.67 55.54
CA ARG A 8 -16.10 29.54 55.68
C ARG A 8 -15.36 30.85 55.49
N GLU A 9 -15.87 31.74 54.65
CA GLU A 9 -15.55 33.18 54.71
C GLU A 9 -15.86 33.76 56.09
N SER A 10 -16.92 33.26 56.75
CA SER A 10 -17.26 33.63 58.13
C SER A 10 -16.09 33.39 59.09
N GLY A 11 -15.49 32.20 59.10
CA GLY A 11 -14.43 31.83 60.06
C GLY A 11 -13.14 32.66 60.00
N ARG A 12 -12.84 33.29 58.87
CA ARG A 12 -11.68 34.18 58.69
C ARG A 12 -12.03 35.65 58.92
N MET A 13 -13.25 36.05 58.59
CA MET A 13 -13.79 37.32 59.09
C MET A 13 -13.95 37.30 60.61
N ASP A 14 -14.12 36.11 61.22
CA ASP A 14 -14.19 35.92 62.66
C ASP A 14 -12.84 36.20 63.36
N THR A 15 -11.70 35.88 62.75
CA THR A 15 -10.37 36.23 63.32
C THR A 15 -10.07 37.73 63.25
N LEU A 16 -10.57 38.43 62.23
CA LEU A 16 -10.49 39.90 62.15
C LEU A 16 -11.51 40.57 63.08
N ARG A 17 -12.69 39.98 63.29
CA ARG A 17 -13.72 40.47 64.22
C ARG A 17 -13.30 40.46 65.69
N ASN A 18 -12.34 39.60 66.05
CA ASN A 18 -11.85 39.48 67.42
C ASN A 18 -10.71 40.45 67.75
N ARG A 19 -10.29 41.32 66.82
CA ARG A 19 -9.25 42.34 67.04
C ARG A 19 -9.85 43.69 67.43
N THR A 20 -9.10 44.45 68.23
CA THR A 20 -9.43 45.83 68.61
C THR A 20 -9.16 46.82 67.46
N VAL A 21 -9.69 48.04 67.58
CA VAL A 21 -9.57 49.06 66.52
C VAL A 21 -8.11 49.50 66.33
N GLU A 22 -7.35 49.60 67.41
CA GLU A 22 -5.93 49.94 67.41
C GLU A 22 -5.10 48.84 66.72
N GLU A 23 -5.34 47.56 67.04
CA GLU A 23 -4.68 46.42 66.39
C GLU A 23 -5.01 46.31 64.90
N LEU A 24 -6.22 46.69 64.49
CA LEU A 24 -6.61 46.72 63.07
C LEU A 24 -5.94 47.88 62.32
N ARG A 25 -5.70 49.03 62.98
CA ARG A 25 -4.93 50.14 62.38
C ARG A 25 -3.46 49.77 62.20
N GLU A 26 -2.85 49.15 63.20
CA GLU A 26 -1.48 48.64 63.09
C GLU A 26 -1.37 47.58 61.98
N LEU A 27 -2.33 46.64 61.92
CA LEU A 27 -2.38 45.63 60.85
C LEU A 27 -2.58 46.27 59.46
N GLN A 28 -3.34 47.37 59.36
CA GLN A 28 -3.52 48.09 58.09
C GLN A 28 -2.21 48.71 57.57
N GLU A 29 -1.33 49.14 58.48
CA GLU A 29 -0.01 49.68 58.13
C GLU A 29 1.03 48.57 57.91
N ASP A 30 0.81 47.36 58.43
CA ASP A 30 1.68 46.20 58.22
C ASP A 30 1.31 45.39 56.96
N SER A 31 1.86 45.82 55.83
CA SER A 31 1.72 45.13 54.54
C SER A 31 2.18 43.66 54.55
N GLN A 32 3.17 43.29 55.37
CA GLN A 32 3.71 41.93 55.39
C GLN A 32 2.75 40.98 56.10
N GLU A 33 2.15 41.42 57.21
CA GLU A 33 1.16 40.62 57.92
C GLU A 33 -0.12 40.46 57.08
N ILE A 34 -0.54 41.50 56.34
CA ILE A 34 -1.64 41.40 55.37
C ILE A 34 -1.32 40.36 54.29
N GLU A 35 -0.13 40.39 53.70
CA GLU A 35 0.30 39.42 52.69
C GLU A 35 0.31 37.99 53.25
N ARG A 36 0.82 37.80 54.48
CA ARG A 36 0.79 36.49 55.15
C ARG A 36 -0.64 35.97 55.32
N LEU A 37 -1.56 36.81 55.79
CA LEU A 37 -2.97 36.45 55.95
C LEU A 37 -3.64 36.12 54.61
N ALA A 38 -3.24 36.79 53.53
CA ALA A 38 -3.71 36.52 52.17
C ALA A 38 -3.15 35.19 51.63
N LEU A 39 -1.88 34.87 51.87
CA LEU A 39 -1.28 33.58 51.48
C LEU A 39 -1.83 32.41 52.29
N GLU A 40 -2.11 32.64 53.56
CA GLU A 40 -2.81 31.67 54.41
C GLU A 40 -4.28 31.51 54.00
N SER A 41 -4.82 32.41 53.16
CA SER A 41 -6.20 32.35 52.69
C SER A 41 -6.51 30.98 52.10
N ARG A 42 -7.69 30.46 52.41
CA ARG A 42 -8.03 29.10 52.01
C ARG A 42 -8.15 29.02 50.50
N GLU A 43 -8.69 30.06 49.88
CA GLU A 43 -8.79 30.21 48.44
C GLU A 43 -7.39 30.13 47.79
N VAL A 44 -6.40 30.82 48.35
CA VAL A 44 -5.01 30.75 47.87
C VAL A 44 -4.39 29.38 48.14
N GLN A 45 -4.65 28.77 49.30
CA GLN A 45 -4.17 27.41 49.61
C GLN A 45 -4.80 26.34 48.71
N GLU A 46 -6.10 26.43 48.41
CA GLU A 46 -6.80 25.53 47.49
C GLU A 46 -6.21 25.65 46.08
N LEU A 47 -5.99 26.87 45.59
CA LEU A 47 -5.34 27.10 44.30
C LEU A 47 -3.90 26.58 44.26
N GLN A 48 -3.14 26.76 45.34
CA GLN A 48 -1.78 26.24 45.44
C GLN A 48 -1.76 24.71 45.44
N LEU A 49 -2.70 24.07 46.13
CA LEU A 49 -2.87 22.62 46.09
C LEU A 49 -3.27 22.12 44.68
N GLU A 50 -4.22 22.78 44.02
CA GLU A 50 -4.62 22.47 42.64
C GLU A 50 -3.42 22.59 41.68
N ARG A 51 -2.62 23.64 41.82
CA ARG A 51 -1.38 23.84 41.07
C ARG A 51 -0.39 22.69 41.31
N GLU A 52 -0.18 22.29 42.56
CA GLU A 52 0.72 21.18 42.91
C GLU A 52 0.24 19.85 42.36
N MET A 53 -1.06 19.57 42.43
CA MET A 53 -1.67 18.39 41.81
C MET A 53 -1.50 18.39 40.30
N ALA A 54 -1.75 19.52 39.64
CA ALA A 54 -1.56 19.66 38.20
C ALA A 54 -0.09 19.49 37.79
N LEU A 55 0.85 20.05 38.55
CA LEU A 55 2.28 19.87 38.33
C LEU A 55 2.71 18.41 38.52
N ALA A 56 2.20 17.73 39.55
CA ALA A 56 2.47 16.31 39.77
C ALA A 56 1.91 15.44 38.62
N ALA A 57 0.69 15.70 38.18
CA ALA A 57 0.07 15.01 37.05
C ALA A 57 0.84 15.25 35.74
N ASN A 58 1.24 16.50 35.47
CA ASN A 58 2.04 16.85 34.30
C ASN A 58 3.41 16.16 34.31
N ARG A 59 4.10 16.14 35.46
CA ARG A 59 5.36 15.41 35.64
C ARG A 59 5.19 13.91 35.36
N SER A 60 4.17 13.29 35.94
CA SER A 60 3.88 11.87 35.70
C SER A 60 3.61 11.58 34.22
N LEU A 61 2.85 12.45 33.55
CA LEU A 61 2.56 12.31 32.12
C LEU A 61 3.82 12.50 31.28
N ALA A 62 4.68 13.47 31.61
CA ALA A 62 5.97 13.66 30.94
C ALA A 62 6.87 12.43 31.08
N GLU A 63 6.96 11.85 32.28
CA GLU A 63 7.71 10.62 32.53
C GLU A 63 7.15 9.43 31.73
N GLN A 64 5.83 9.30 31.64
CA GLN A 64 5.19 8.27 30.80
C GLN A 64 5.48 8.49 29.31
N ASN A 65 5.40 9.74 28.83
CA ASN A 65 5.72 10.09 27.45
C ASN A 65 7.18 9.76 27.11
N LEU A 66 8.12 10.04 28.02
CA LEU A 66 9.54 9.71 27.85
C LEU A 66 9.80 8.20 27.74
N LYS A 67 8.99 7.34 28.39
CA LYS A 67 9.11 5.87 28.23
C LYS A 67 8.89 5.41 26.78
N PHE A 68 8.16 6.19 25.98
CA PHE A 68 7.95 5.86 24.56
C PHE A 68 9.09 6.32 23.65
N GLN A 69 10.01 7.16 24.12
CA GLN A 69 11.09 7.69 23.29
C GLN A 69 11.98 6.58 22.72
N ALA A 70 12.55 5.74 23.59
CA ALA A 70 13.43 4.65 23.18
C ALA A 70 12.78 3.63 22.21
N PRO A 71 11.56 3.11 22.46
CA PRO A 71 10.92 2.18 21.52
C PRO A 71 10.52 2.86 20.20
N LEU A 72 10.14 4.14 20.19
CA LEU A 72 9.86 4.88 18.95
C LEU A 72 11.13 5.10 18.13
N GLU A 73 12.23 5.49 18.76
CA GLU A 73 13.53 5.66 18.11
C GLU A 73 14.04 4.33 17.53
N THR A 74 13.91 3.24 18.30
CA THR A 74 14.25 1.89 17.85
C THR A 74 13.38 1.50 16.65
N GLY A 75 12.06 1.61 16.75
CA GLY A 75 11.14 1.28 15.66
C GLY A 75 11.37 2.11 14.40
N ARG A 76 11.69 3.41 14.54
CA ARG A 76 12.06 4.28 13.42
C ARG A 76 13.36 3.81 12.75
N SER A 77 14.37 3.44 13.53
CA SER A 77 15.65 2.92 13.03
C SER A 77 15.45 1.62 12.27
N ASP A 78 14.69 0.68 12.84
CA ASP A 78 14.44 -0.62 12.22
C ASP A 78 13.61 -0.50 10.94
N LEU A 79 12.61 0.37 10.94
CA LEU A 79 11.84 0.68 9.73
C LEU A 79 12.74 1.27 8.64
N SER A 80 13.62 2.22 9.00
CA SER A 80 14.58 2.80 8.05
C SER A 80 15.51 1.74 7.44
N LYS A 81 16.04 0.82 8.26
CA LYS A 81 16.84 -0.31 7.76
C LYS A 81 16.05 -1.19 6.80
N LYS A 82 14.80 -1.54 7.13
CA LYS A 82 13.93 -2.35 6.26
C LYS A 82 13.66 -1.68 4.91
N TYR A 83 13.46 -0.36 4.90
CA TYR A 83 13.33 0.41 3.66
C TYR A 83 14.62 0.42 2.83
N GLN A 84 15.79 0.53 3.47
CA GLN A 84 17.08 0.44 2.78
C GLN A 84 17.27 -0.94 2.16
N GLU A 85 17.02 -2.03 2.91
CA GLU A 85 17.07 -3.41 2.41
C GLU A 85 16.13 -3.60 1.19
N LEU A 86 14.91 -3.06 1.26
CA LEU A 86 13.95 -3.11 0.16
C LEU A 86 14.46 -2.37 -1.08
N GLN A 87 15.03 -1.18 -0.89
CA GLN A 87 15.58 -0.36 -1.98
C GLN A 87 16.75 -1.06 -2.67
N GLU A 88 17.66 -1.66 -1.90
CA GLU A 88 18.77 -2.46 -2.42
C GLU A 88 18.26 -3.68 -3.20
N LEU A 89 17.27 -4.41 -2.66
CA LEU A 89 16.68 -5.56 -3.34
C LEU A 89 15.97 -5.14 -4.64
N ALA A 90 15.20 -4.05 -4.62
CA ALA A 90 14.56 -3.50 -5.81
C ALA A 90 15.58 -3.05 -6.86
N GLY A 91 16.71 -2.47 -6.43
CA GLY A 91 17.85 -2.15 -7.29
C GLY A 91 18.41 -3.40 -7.97
N ARG A 92 18.74 -4.44 -7.19
CA ARG A 92 19.22 -5.73 -7.72
C ARG A 92 18.23 -6.37 -8.70
N CYS A 93 16.94 -6.35 -8.39
CA CYS A 93 15.89 -6.86 -9.29
C CYS A 93 15.83 -6.07 -10.60
N ARG A 94 15.98 -4.74 -10.54
CA ARG A 94 16.01 -3.89 -11.74
C ARG A 94 17.23 -4.20 -12.61
N GLU A 95 18.42 -4.29 -12.01
CA GLU A 95 19.65 -4.66 -12.71
C GLU A 95 19.55 -6.05 -13.36
N GLN A 96 18.99 -7.03 -12.64
CA GLN A 96 18.82 -8.37 -13.18
C GLN A 96 17.83 -8.38 -14.34
N LYS A 97 16.75 -7.60 -14.25
CA LYS A 97 15.79 -7.43 -15.34
C LYS A 97 16.43 -6.78 -16.56
N GLU A 98 17.27 -5.76 -16.37
CA GLU A 98 18.01 -5.10 -17.45
C GLU A 98 19.00 -6.07 -18.12
N LYS A 99 19.81 -6.81 -17.34
CA LYS A 99 20.72 -7.83 -17.87
C LYS A 99 20.00 -8.93 -18.67
N LEU A 100 18.83 -9.35 -18.21
CA LEU A 100 17.98 -10.28 -18.96
C LEU A 100 17.44 -9.63 -20.24
N GLY A 101 17.06 -8.36 -20.17
CA GLY A 101 16.65 -7.56 -21.32
C GLY A 101 17.77 -7.39 -22.35
N GLU A 102 19.01 -7.15 -21.95
CA GLU A 102 20.15 -7.07 -22.87
C GLU A 102 20.46 -8.43 -23.48
N ARG A 103 20.47 -9.49 -22.66
CA ARG A 103 20.78 -10.84 -23.12
C ARG A 103 19.70 -11.40 -24.04
N TRP A 104 18.45 -11.04 -23.81
CA TRP A 104 17.26 -11.63 -24.46
C TRP A 104 16.32 -10.58 -25.05
N GLY A 105 16.85 -9.43 -25.51
CA GLY A 105 16.16 -8.25 -26.04
C GLY A 105 14.75 -8.43 -26.57
N ALA A 106 13.91 -7.39 -26.37
CA ALA A 106 12.51 -7.32 -26.78
C ALA A 106 12.22 -7.78 -28.24
N GLU A 107 13.21 -7.76 -29.13
CA GLU A 107 13.13 -8.29 -30.51
C GLU A 107 13.05 -9.83 -30.59
N GLY A 108 13.51 -10.56 -29.57
CA GLY A 108 13.50 -12.02 -29.59
C GLY A 108 12.11 -12.65 -29.44
N CYS A 109 11.14 -11.89 -28.93
CA CYS A 109 9.86 -12.41 -28.48
C CYS A 109 8.64 -11.65 -29.00
N ARG A 110 8.79 -10.45 -29.58
CA ARG A 110 7.65 -9.61 -29.98
C ARG A 110 7.17 -9.85 -31.42
N ASP A 111 7.98 -10.46 -32.28
CA ASP A 111 7.70 -10.55 -33.72
C ASP A 111 7.23 -11.96 -34.15
N GLU A 112 6.44 -12.65 -33.33
CA GLU A 112 5.77 -13.87 -33.75
C GLU A 112 4.80 -13.68 -34.95
N PRO A 113 3.96 -12.63 -35.01
CA PRO A 113 3.02 -12.49 -36.13
C PRO A 113 3.72 -12.16 -37.46
N GLU A 114 4.81 -11.38 -37.43
CA GLU A 114 5.56 -11.04 -38.64
C GLU A 114 6.38 -12.22 -39.14
N ALA A 115 7.10 -12.94 -38.26
CA ALA A 115 7.88 -14.10 -38.66
C ALA A 115 7.03 -15.25 -39.23
N VAL A 116 5.81 -15.44 -38.69
CA VAL A 116 4.84 -16.41 -39.22
C VAL A 116 4.35 -16.00 -40.61
N SER A 117 4.09 -14.71 -40.82
CA SER A 117 3.73 -14.17 -42.13
C SER A 117 4.84 -14.35 -43.17
N LEU A 118 6.11 -14.20 -42.77
CA LEU A 118 7.25 -14.27 -43.69
C LEU A 118 7.51 -15.68 -44.24
N PHE A 119 7.46 -16.73 -43.41
CA PHE A 119 7.67 -18.10 -43.95
C PHE A 119 6.45 -18.59 -44.74
N GLN A 120 5.23 -18.13 -44.39
CA GLN A 120 4.03 -18.46 -45.15
C GLN A 120 4.10 -17.88 -46.57
N LYS A 121 4.47 -16.60 -46.71
CA LYS A 121 4.70 -15.96 -48.01
C LYS A 121 5.79 -16.68 -48.81
N MET A 122 6.85 -17.15 -48.15
CA MET A 122 7.91 -17.90 -48.82
C MET A 122 7.44 -19.28 -49.33
N ALA A 123 6.55 -19.95 -48.59
CA ALA A 123 5.92 -21.18 -49.06
C ALA A 123 4.97 -20.94 -50.24
N GLU A 124 4.18 -19.88 -50.20
CA GLU A 124 3.30 -19.47 -51.32
C GLU A 124 4.12 -19.22 -52.59
N ARG A 125 5.21 -18.42 -52.51
CA ARG A 125 6.12 -18.15 -53.63
C ARG A 125 6.80 -19.41 -54.19
N PHE A 126 7.13 -20.38 -53.34
CA PHE A 126 7.66 -21.67 -53.78
C PHE A 126 6.61 -22.48 -54.55
N LEU A 127 5.35 -22.50 -54.08
CA LEU A 127 4.24 -23.19 -54.76
C LEU A 127 3.87 -22.52 -56.09
N GLU A 128 4.10 -21.22 -56.21
CA GLU A 128 3.97 -20.45 -57.47
C GLU A 128 5.17 -20.64 -58.41
N GLY A 129 6.22 -21.35 -57.97
CA GLY A 129 7.41 -21.64 -58.76
C GLY A 129 8.44 -20.50 -58.82
N GLU A 130 8.28 -19.44 -58.01
CA GLU A 130 9.19 -18.29 -58.00
C GLU A 130 10.52 -18.55 -57.30
N VAL A 131 10.59 -19.61 -56.49
CA VAL A 131 11.76 -19.94 -55.66
C VAL A 131 12.25 -21.36 -55.97
N PRO A 132 13.54 -21.56 -56.30
CA PRO A 132 14.11 -22.90 -56.48
C PRO A 132 14.06 -23.74 -55.19
N LEU A 133 13.94 -25.06 -55.34
CA LEU A 133 13.81 -26.00 -54.21
C LEU A 133 14.94 -25.86 -53.17
N GLU A 134 16.20 -25.80 -53.60
CA GLU A 134 17.34 -25.70 -52.69
C GLU A 134 17.31 -24.43 -51.83
N THR A 135 16.99 -23.29 -52.45
CA THR A 135 16.83 -22.00 -51.75
C THR A 135 15.66 -22.02 -50.78
N PHE A 136 14.55 -22.66 -51.16
CA PHE A 136 13.40 -22.85 -50.29
C PHE A 136 13.76 -23.69 -49.06
N LEU A 137 14.41 -24.84 -49.24
CA LEU A 137 14.77 -25.74 -48.14
C LEU A 137 15.72 -25.08 -47.13
N GLU A 138 16.71 -24.33 -47.60
CA GLU A 138 17.67 -23.63 -46.74
C GLU A 138 16.99 -22.54 -45.90
N GLN A 139 16.22 -21.66 -46.52
CA GLN A 139 15.60 -20.53 -45.82
C GLN A 139 14.39 -20.96 -44.98
N PHE A 140 13.54 -21.84 -45.51
CA PHE A 140 12.31 -22.28 -44.83
C PHE A 140 12.62 -23.09 -43.59
N SER A 141 13.60 -24.00 -43.65
CA SER A 141 13.99 -24.80 -42.49
C SER A 141 14.56 -23.92 -41.36
N GLY A 142 15.37 -22.92 -41.70
CA GLY A 142 15.91 -21.93 -40.75
C GLY A 142 14.81 -21.12 -40.06
N MET A 143 13.88 -20.55 -40.84
CA MET A 143 12.76 -19.75 -40.32
C MET A 143 11.81 -20.59 -39.46
N ARG A 144 11.48 -21.81 -39.89
CA ARG A 144 10.64 -22.74 -39.12
C ARG A 144 11.31 -23.15 -37.81
N LYS A 145 12.61 -23.46 -37.83
CA LYS A 145 13.38 -23.80 -36.63
C LYS A 145 13.39 -22.63 -35.63
N LEU A 146 13.63 -21.41 -36.10
CA LEU A 146 13.66 -20.21 -35.27
C LEU A 146 12.29 -19.90 -34.66
N SER A 147 11.21 -20.02 -35.44
CA SER A 147 9.83 -19.87 -34.96
C SER A 147 9.50 -20.89 -33.86
N HIS A 148 9.79 -22.18 -34.07
CA HIS A 148 9.55 -23.21 -33.05
C HIS A 148 10.35 -22.97 -31.77
N LEU A 149 11.61 -22.54 -31.89
CA LEU A 149 12.44 -22.20 -30.73
C LEU A 149 11.89 -21.02 -29.94
N ARG A 150 11.37 -19.97 -30.61
CA ARG A 150 10.73 -18.83 -29.94
C ARG A 150 9.46 -19.27 -29.20
N ARG A 151 8.59 -20.05 -29.84
CA ARG A 151 7.36 -20.58 -29.24
C ARG A 151 7.66 -21.42 -27.99
N VAL A 152 8.58 -22.37 -28.07
CA VAL A 152 8.97 -23.22 -26.92
C VAL A 152 9.56 -22.37 -25.78
N ARG A 153 10.35 -21.34 -26.10
CA ARG A 153 10.87 -20.41 -25.08
C ARG A 153 9.75 -19.63 -24.40
N VAL A 154 8.78 -19.12 -25.14
CA VAL A 154 7.61 -18.42 -24.58
C VAL A 154 6.80 -19.36 -23.68
N GLU A 155 6.49 -20.57 -24.15
CA GLU A 155 5.76 -21.57 -23.35
C GLU A 155 6.49 -21.90 -22.05
N LYS A 156 7.82 -22.08 -22.11
CA LYS A 156 8.64 -22.36 -20.92
C LYS A 156 8.73 -21.18 -19.97
N LEU A 157 8.83 -19.95 -20.49
CA LEU A 157 8.79 -18.74 -19.66
C LEU A 157 7.42 -18.59 -18.97
N GLN A 158 6.32 -18.81 -19.69
CA GLN A 158 4.98 -18.78 -19.11
C GLN A 158 4.78 -19.86 -18.04
N GLU A 159 5.31 -21.07 -18.23
CA GLU A 159 5.28 -22.14 -17.22
C GLU A 159 6.02 -21.74 -15.94
N ILE A 160 7.19 -21.12 -16.06
CA ILE A 160 7.98 -20.63 -14.92
C ILE A 160 7.21 -19.52 -14.18
N VAL A 161 6.68 -18.53 -14.90
CA VAL A 161 5.91 -17.42 -14.31
C VAL A 161 4.70 -17.95 -13.53
N ARG A 162 3.89 -18.84 -14.14
CA ARG A 162 2.73 -19.46 -13.47
C ARG A 162 3.11 -20.23 -12.21
N LYS A 163 4.26 -20.93 -12.21
CA LYS A 163 4.75 -21.70 -11.05
C LYS A 163 5.21 -20.79 -9.89
N THR A 164 5.81 -19.64 -10.22
CA THR A 164 6.19 -18.62 -9.22
C THR A 164 4.95 -17.99 -8.59
N GLU A 165 3.95 -17.61 -9.40
CA GLU A 165 2.68 -17.04 -8.91
C GLU A 165 1.93 -18.02 -7.99
N GLY A 166 1.83 -19.30 -8.36
CA GLY A 166 1.17 -20.32 -7.54
C GLY A 166 1.86 -20.60 -6.19
N SER A 167 3.17 -20.32 -6.08
CA SER A 167 3.93 -20.46 -4.83
C SER A 167 3.75 -19.23 -3.92
N GLN A 168 3.51 -18.05 -4.50
CA GLN A 168 3.22 -16.82 -3.77
C GLN A 168 1.79 -16.78 -3.19
N GLU A 169 0.82 -17.40 -3.88
CA GLU A 169 -0.57 -17.54 -3.40
C GLU A 169 -0.65 -18.40 -2.12
N ARG A 170 0.10 -19.52 -2.05
CA ARG A 170 0.17 -20.37 -0.84
C ARG A 170 0.80 -19.67 0.37
N ALA A 171 1.71 -18.72 0.14
CA ALA A 171 2.32 -17.95 1.21
C ALA A 171 1.37 -16.86 1.77
N ARG A 172 0.46 -16.32 0.94
CA ARG A 172 -0.58 -15.38 1.39
C ARG A 172 -1.67 -16.05 2.22
N ASP A 173 -2.01 -17.29 1.91
CA ASP A 173 -3.01 -18.08 2.65
C ASP A 173 -2.54 -18.52 4.06
N SER A 174 -1.26 -18.29 4.37
CA SER A 174 -0.66 -18.54 5.69
C SER A 174 -0.58 -17.28 6.57
N GLN A 175 -1.13 -16.14 6.16
CA GLN A 175 -1.18 -14.95 7.01
C GLN A 175 -2.24 -15.11 8.12
N PRO A 176 -1.93 -14.75 9.39
CA PRO A 176 -2.93 -14.68 10.45
C PRO A 176 -4.05 -13.70 10.04
N PRO A 177 -5.31 -13.93 10.44
CA PRO A 177 -6.41 -13.05 10.10
C PRO A 177 -6.11 -11.63 10.60
N LEU A 178 -6.19 -10.67 9.68
CA LEU A 178 -6.06 -9.25 10.00
C LEU A 178 -7.11 -8.86 11.04
N PRO A 179 -6.76 -8.04 12.05
CA PRO A 179 -7.74 -7.52 13.00
C PRO A 179 -8.82 -6.72 12.25
N PRO A 180 -10.08 -6.76 12.73
CA PRO A 180 -11.19 -6.11 12.06
C PRO A 180 -10.94 -4.60 11.90
N PRO A 181 -11.42 -4.00 10.80
CA PRO A 181 -11.28 -2.58 10.55
C PRO A 181 -11.90 -1.78 11.71
N ARG A 182 -11.12 -0.86 12.28
CA ARG A 182 -11.59 0.06 13.32
C ARG A 182 -12.77 0.88 12.75
N PRO A 183 -13.85 1.10 13.52
CA PRO A 183 -14.97 1.91 13.07
C PRO A 183 -14.53 3.35 12.79
N PRO A 184 -15.08 4.01 11.75
CA PRO A 184 -14.76 5.39 11.44
C PRO A 184 -15.21 6.34 12.56
N PRO A 185 -14.49 7.44 12.83
CA PRO A 185 -14.97 8.49 13.72
C PRO A 185 -16.25 9.14 13.13
N PRO A 186 -17.17 9.61 13.98
CA PRO A 186 -18.47 10.12 13.54
C PRO A 186 -18.33 11.39 12.66
N PRO A 187 -19.14 11.53 11.60
CA PRO A 187 -19.05 12.64 10.67
C PRO A 187 -19.61 13.94 11.28
N HIS A 188 -18.80 14.98 11.27
CA HIS A 188 -19.27 16.36 11.34
C HIS A 188 -19.80 16.77 9.95
N VAL A 189 -21.09 17.09 9.86
CA VAL A 189 -21.74 17.78 8.74
C VAL A 189 -21.46 19.28 8.88
N PRO A 190 -21.21 20.05 7.80
CA PRO A 190 -22.32 20.58 6.98
C PRO A 190 -22.08 20.74 5.45
N THR A 191 -23.15 20.49 4.68
CA THR A 191 -23.65 21.11 3.42
C THR A 191 -22.70 21.80 2.42
N ASP A 192 -22.61 21.33 1.17
CA ASP A 192 -23.38 21.77 -0.03
C ASP A 192 -22.98 20.95 -1.30
N PRO A 193 -23.82 20.78 -2.35
CA PRO A 193 -23.60 19.82 -3.45
C PRO A 193 -23.16 20.50 -4.76
N THR A 194 -22.25 19.87 -5.51
CA THR A 194 -22.12 20.16 -6.96
C THR A 194 -21.58 18.98 -7.78
N LYS A 195 -22.49 18.39 -8.56
CA LYS A 195 -22.40 17.76 -9.90
C LYS A 195 -21.55 16.49 -10.16
N PRO A 196 -22.17 15.43 -10.74
CA PRO A 196 -21.50 14.27 -11.31
C PRO A 196 -21.31 14.41 -12.85
N PHE A 197 -20.31 13.74 -13.41
CA PHE A 197 -20.28 13.41 -14.85
C PHE A 197 -20.00 11.91 -15.07
N PRO A 198 -20.63 11.30 -16.10
CA PRO A 198 -20.66 9.87 -16.32
C PRO A 198 -19.64 9.42 -17.39
N SER A 199 -19.28 8.14 -17.40
CA SER A 199 -18.71 7.51 -18.60
C SER A 199 -19.32 6.13 -18.77
N GLY A 200 -19.95 5.94 -19.94
CA GLY A 200 -20.67 4.74 -20.34
C GLY A 200 -19.78 3.73 -21.08
N SER A 201 -20.15 2.46 -20.88
CA SER A 201 -19.85 1.24 -21.65
C SER A 201 -20.27 1.38 -23.15
N PRO A 202 -20.07 0.41 -24.10
CA PRO A 202 -19.86 -1.04 -23.91
C PRO A 202 -18.94 -1.78 -24.94
N ALA A 203 -18.72 -3.07 -24.68
CA ALA A 203 -18.11 -4.06 -25.57
C ALA A 203 -19.09 -4.60 -26.63
N LEU A 204 -18.60 -5.02 -27.81
CA LEU A 204 -19.29 -5.95 -28.73
C LEU A 204 -18.32 -6.86 -29.53
N PRO A 205 -18.76 -8.04 -30.03
CA PRO A 205 -17.90 -9.15 -30.44
C PRO A 205 -18.00 -9.62 -31.93
N LEU A 206 -17.08 -10.52 -32.29
CA LEU A 206 -17.12 -11.68 -33.24
C LEU A 206 -17.11 -11.52 -34.78
N GLY A 207 -16.27 -12.35 -35.41
CA GLY A 207 -16.56 -13.06 -36.68
C GLY A 207 -15.37 -13.17 -37.66
N ASN A 208 -14.75 -14.35 -37.82
CA ASN A 208 -13.81 -14.62 -38.94
C ASN A 208 -13.94 -16.07 -39.47
N ASP A 209 -14.36 -16.17 -40.73
CA ASP A 209 -15.01 -17.33 -41.39
C ASP A 209 -14.07 -18.27 -42.19
N LYS A 210 -12.79 -18.39 -41.85
CA LYS A 210 -11.81 -19.13 -42.69
C LYS A 210 -11.03 -20.25 -42.00
N ARG A 211 -11.44 -20.63 -40.79
CA ARG A 211 -10.74 -21.66 -39.99
C ARG A 211 -10.74 -23.05 -40.62
N TRP A 212 -11.81 -23.39 -41.33
CA TRP A 212 -12.01 -24.73 -41.91
C TRP A 212 -11.00 -25.13 -43.00
N LYS A 213 -10.40 -24.17 -43.73
CA LYS A 213 -9.37 -24.46 -44.74
C LYS A 213 -8.03 -24.90 -44.13
N TRP A 214 -7.71 -24.38 -42.95
CA TRP A 214 -6.49 -24.73 -42.22
C TRP A 214 -6.59 -26.11 -41.58
N ASP A 215 -7.78 -26.48 -41.09
CA ASP A 215 -8.02 -27.80 -40.49
C ASP A 215 -7.88 -28.93 -41.53
N LEU A 216 -8.25 -28.67 -42.80
CA LEU A 216 -8.11 -29.62 -43.90
C LEU A 216 -6.64 -29.86 -44.30
N LEU A 217 -5.82 -28.80 -44.28
CA LEU A 217 -4.39 -28.86 -44.58
C LEU A 217 -3.58 -29.54 -43.46
N CYS A 218 -3.93 -29.27 -42.19
CA CYS A 218 -3.31 -29.92 -41.03
C CYS A 218 -3.60 -31.43 -40.99
N SER A 219 -4.84 -31.83 -41.33
CA SER A 219 -5.25 -33.24 -41.37
C SER A 219 -4.57 -34.04 -42.48
N ALA A 220 -4.26 -33.40 -43.61
CA ALA A 220 -3.58 -34.03 -44.74
C ALA A 220 -2.09 -34.29 -44.50
N LEU A 221 -1.41 -33.44 -43.71
CA LEU A 221 0.03 -33.58 -43.45
C LEU A 221 0.38 -34.42 -42.21
N TYR A 222 -0.55 -34.61 -41.26
CA TYR A 222 -0.26 -35.33 -39.99
C TYR A 222 -1.44 -36.19 -39.50
N PRO A 223 -1.68 -37.38 -40.08
CA PRO A 223 -2.87 -38.20 -39.83
C PRO A 223 -2.95 -38.85 -38.43
N THR A 224 -1.91 -38.79 -37.59
CA THR A 224 -1.86 -39.43 -36.26
C THR A 224 -1.82 -38.44 -35.08
N ASN A 225 -2.12 -37.15 -35.31
CA ASN A 225 -2.13 -36.16 -34.24
C ASN A 225 -3.51 -36.10 -33.53
N PRO A 226 -3.63 -36.54 -32.25
CA PRO A 226 -4.92 -36.59 -31.54
C PRO A 226 -5.51 -35.20 -31.19
N ALA A 227 -4.84 -34.11 -31.53
CA ALA A 227 -5.32 -32.74 -31.31
C ALA A 227 -6.36 -32.27 -32.36
N CYS A 228 -6.70 -33.08 -33.36
CA CYS A 228 -7.68 -32.76 -34.41
C CYS A 228 -8.98 -33.58 -34.25
N ILE A 229 -9.64 -33.49 -33.09
CA ILE A 229 -11.06 -33.90 -32.98
C ILE A 229 -11.90 -32.62 -32.97
N PRO A 230 -12.82 -32.42 -33.91
CA PRO A 230 -13.68 -31.24 -33.93
C PRO A 230 -14.62 -31.27 -32.73
N VAL A 231 -14.53 -30.24 -31.89
CA VAL A 231 -15.50 -29.96 -30.82
C VAL A 231 -16.76 -29.38 -31.50
N SER A 232 -17.59 -30.26 -32.05
CA SER A 232 -18.89 -29.85 -32.62
C SER A 232 -20.05 -30.80 -32.27
N TYR A 233 -19.92 -31.59 -31.21
CA TYR A 233 -21.06 -32.22 -30.53
C TYR A 233 -20.87 -32.15 -29.01
N LEU A 234 -21.17 -30.97 -28.45
CA LEU A 234 -21.75 -30.74 -27.12
C LEU A 234 -22.72 -29.55 -27.27
#